data_AF-A0A8T1WZ48-F1
#
_entry.id   AF-A0A8T1WZ48-F1
#
_cell.length_a   1.000
_cell.length_b   1.000
_cell.length_c   1.000
_cell.angle_alpha   90.00
_cell.angle_beta   90.00
_cell.angle_gamma   90.00
#
_symmetry.space_group_name_H-M   'P 1'
#
loop_
_entity.id
_entity.type
_entity.pdbx_description
1 polymer ?
#
loop_
_entity_poly.entity_id
_entity_poly.type
_entity_poly.pdbx_seq_one_letter_code
_entity_poly.pdbx_strand_id
1 'polypeptide(L)'
;MDRLRAAFDEVVEIVKMALNGEPKSRVEELLDQYLPLDEETIVSFSTKHRQNVAIPTFAMNDLASRTNNVVDCPYIQMRIWEILIDHQHNPNMMKKALNLLQYLIINGSPQILKDCQQSSRSSFLTELAEDYNKYEYEQYQFSQQLDIGAGVRKTAAEINALLQDDEALLQARQQAEKLHQSLSSRGLRNAYPAPKLEGQGMSFYNEARPPVYTDAWRSEDDIASRIVTHGPSDDEEER
;
A
#
# COMPACT_ATOMS: atom_id res chain seq x y z
N MET A 1 9.55 -12.80 51.68
CA MET A 1 9.80 -13.46 50.38
C MET A 1 9.28 -12.62 49.22
N ASP A 2 8.17 -11.89 49.38
CA ASP A 2 7.52 -11.17 48.26
C ASP A 2 8.26 -9.91 47.78
N ARG A 3 8.95 -9.19 48.68
CA ARG A 3 9.78 -8.03 48.29
C ARG A 3 10.99 -8.40 47.44
N LEU A 4 11.59 -9.57 47.70
CA LEU A 4 12.71 -10.08 46.91
C LEU A 4 12.27 -10.53 45.52
N ARG A 5 11.07 -11.11 45.41
CA ARG A 5 10.46 -11.45 44.12
C ARG A 5 10.12 -10.20 43.31
N ALA A 6 9.49 -9.20 43.93
CA ALA A 6 9.17 -7.93 43.28
C ALA A 6 10.42 -7.19 42.76
N ALA A 7 11.51 -7.17 43.54
CA ALA A 7 12.77 -6.57 43.10
C ALA A 7 13.42 -7.33 41.94
N PHE A 8 13.27 -8.66 41.90
CA PHE A 8 13.77 -9.48 40.79
C PHE A 8 12.94 -9.26 39.52
N ASP A 9 11.61 -9.16 39.65
CA ASP A 9 10.70 -8.87 38.53
C ASP A 9 10.97 -7.47 37.95
N GLU A 10 11.25 -6.48 38.80
CA GLU A 10 11.63 -5.12 38.37
C GLU A 10 12.93 -5.13 37.57
N VAL A 11 13.96 -5.84 38.05
CA VAL A 11 15.23 -5.99 37.33
C VAL A 11 15.05 -6.74 36.02
N VAL A 12 14.22 -7.79 35.99
CA VAL A 12 13.89 -8.53 34.78
C VAL A 12 13.18 -7.65 33.76
N GLU A 13 12.25 -6.80 34.19
CA GLU A 13 11.60 -5.82 33.30
C GLU A 13 12.58 -4.77 32.78
N ILE A 14 13.46 -4.22 33.63
CA ILE A 14 14.50 -3.28 33.18
C ILE A 14 15.43 -3.94 32.14
N VAL A 15 15.85 -5.19 32.39
CA VAL A 15 16.71 -5.95 31.47
C VAL A 15 15.97 -6.28 30.18
N LYS A 16 14.68 -6.64 30.23
CA LYS A 16 13.86 -6.83 29.02
C LYS A 16 13.69 -5.53 28.24
N MET A 17 13.46 -4.39 28.90
CA MET A 17 13.37 -3.09 28.24
C MET A 17 14.71 -2.69 27.60
N ALA A 18 15.82 -2.99 28.26
CA ALA A 18 17.16 -2.74 27.73
C ALA A 18 17.52 -3.66 26.55
N LEU A 19 17.07 -4.93 26.57
CA LEU A 19 17.32 -5.91 25.51
C LEU A 19 16.39 -5.76 24.31
N ASN A 20 15.13 -5.39 24.54
CA ASN A 20 14.10 -5.32 23.49
C ASN A 20 13.98 -3.93 22.84
N GLY A 21 14.70 -2.92 23.35
CA GLY A 21 14.57 -1.53 22.93
C GLY A 21 13.28 -0.87 23.43
N GLU A 22 13.09 0.41 23.10
CA GLU A 22 11.80 1.06 23.33
C GLU A 22 10.68 0.31 22.58
N PRO A 23 9.48 0.16 23.18
CA PRO A 23 8.38 -0.49 22.49
C PRO A 23 8.06 0.28 21.21
N LYS A 24 8.08 -0.43 20.07
CA LYS A 24 7.81 0.17 18.77
C LYS A 24 6.51 0.96 18.81
N SER A 25 6.56 2.21 18.36
CA SER A 25 5.34 3.01 18.23
C SER A 25 4.43 2.36 17.18
N ARG A 26 3.12 2.55 17.33
CA ARG A 26 2.14 2.01 16.40
C ARG A 26 2.40 2.46 14.95
N VAL A 27 2.99 3.64 14.74
CA VAL A 27 3.38 4.10 13.40
C VAL A 27 4.52 3.26 12.82
N GLU A 28 5.48 2.86 13.66
CA GLU A 28 6.62 2.03 13.27
C GLU A 28 6.16 0.62 12.93
N GLU A 29 5.24 0.04 13.70
CA GLU A 29 4.64 -1.26 13.39
C GLU A 29 3.98 -1.28 12.01
N LEU A 30 3.20 -0.24 11.68
CA LEU A 30 2.53 -0.13 10.38
C LEU A 30 3.55 0.04 9.25
N LEU A 31 4.56 0.89 9.46
CA LEU A 31 5.57 1.14 8.45
C LEU A 31 6.44 -0.10 8.24
N ASP A 32 6.87 -0.80 9.27
CA ASP A 32 7.63 -2.05 9.15
C ASP A 32 6.80 -3.15 8.46
N GLN A 33 5.49 -3.19 8.71
CA GLN A 33 4.60 -4.16 8.07
C GLN A 33 4.39 -3.89 6.58
N TYR A 34 4.26 -2.63 6.17
CA TYR A 34 3.83 -2.27 4.81
C TYR A 34 4.92 -1.66 3.93
N LEU A 35 5.95 -1.09 4.55
CA LEU A 35 7.13 -0.43 3.97
C LEU A 35 8.43 -0.84 4.73
N PRO A 36 8.79 -2.14 4.70
CA PRO A 36 9.99 -2.63 5.37
C PRO A 36 11.27 -2.12 4.70
N LEU A 37 12.30 -1.83 5.50
CA LEU A 37 13.61 -1.35 5.03
C LEU A 37 14.66 -2.46 4.89
N ASP A 38 14.65 -3.46 5.77
CA ASP A 38 15.71 -4.48 5.82
C ASP A 38 15.64 -5.44 4.64
N GLU A 39 16.78 -5.69 3.98
CA GLU A 39 16.89 -6.62 2.85
C GLU A 39 16.44 -8.05 3.20
N GLU A 40 16.76 -8.55 4.40
CA GLU A 40 16.30 -9.87 4.87
C GLU A 40 14.78 -9.94 5.00
N THR A 41 14.17 -8.86 5.50
CA THR A 41 12.72 -8.71 5.63
C THR A 41 12.08 -8.59 4.24
N ILE A 42 12.69 -7.82 3.34
CA ILE A 42 12.28 -7.70 1.94
C ILE A 42 12.30 -9.09 1.27
N VAL A 43 13.40 -9.85 1.36
CA VAL A 43 13.55 -11.19 0.75
C VAL A 43 12.58 -12.22 1.36
N SER A 44 12.38 -12.20 2.68
CA SER A 44 11.41 -13.10 3.34
C SER A 44 9.94 -12.74 3.04
N PHE A 45 9.61 -11.47 2.75
CA PHE A 45 8.32 -11.07 2.17
C PHE A 45 8.19 -11.42 0.69
N SER A 46 9.31 -11.55 -0.04
CA SER A 46 9.34 -11.96 -1.45
C SER A 46 8.93 -13.42 -1.62
N THR A 47 9.44 -14.31 -0.75
CA THR A 47 9.12 -15.74 -0.77
C THR A 47 7.69 -16.08 -0.32
N LYS A 48 7.01 -15.16 0.39
CA LYS A 48 5.60 -15.29 0.79
C LYS A 48 4.69 -14.28 0.06
N HIS A 49 4.82 -14.11 -1.25
CA HIS A 49 3.80 -13.47 -2.13
C HIS A 49 3.23 -12.10 -1.68
N ARG A 50 3.91 -11.37 -0.77
CA ARG A 50 3.40 -10.14 -0.14
C ARG A 50 4.07 -8.87 -0.68
N GLN A 51 5.17 -8.99 -1.41
CA GLN A 51 5.79 -7.86 -2.10
C GLN A 51 4.88 -7.26 -3.20
N ASN A 52 3.95 -8.03 -3.74
CA ASN A 52 3.02 -7.58 -4.79
C ASN A 52 1.72 -6.98 -4.27
N VAL A 53 1.49 -6.96 -2.94
CA VAL A 53 0.23 -6.48 -2.39
C VAL A 53 0.37 -5.00 -2.04
N ALA A 54 -0.51 -4.18 -2.62
CA ALA A 54 -0.65 -2.76 -2.29
C ALA A 54 -0.92 -2.58 -0.79
N ILE A 55 -0.59 -1.39 -0.26
CA ILE A 55 -0.91 -1.07 1.14
C ILE A 55 -2.45 -1.05 1.27
N PRO A 56 -3.04 -1.87 2.15
CA PRO A 56 -4.49 -1.92 2.28
C PRO A 56 -5.05 -0.59 2.78
N THR A 57 -6.25 -0.23 2.33
CA THR A 57 -6.85 1.09 2.59
C THR A 57 -6.96 1.44 4.07
N PHE A 58 -7.23 0.47 4.94
CA PHE A 58 -7.29 0.74 6.38
C PHE A 58 -5.94 1.21 6.95
N ALA A 59 -4.82 0.67 6.45
CA ALA A 59 -3.49 1.04 6.90
C ALA A 59 -3.12 2.43 6.37
N MET A 60 -3.49 2.74 5.12
CA MET A 60 -3.35 4.10 4.57
C MET A 60 -4.18 5.12 5.36
N ASN A 61 -5.42 4.77 5.76
CA ASN A 61 -6.26 5.63 6.61
C ASN A 61 -5.65 5.88 8.00
N ASP A 62 -5.08 4.85 8.64
CA ASP A 62 -4.42 4.95 9.95
C ASP A 62 -3.17 5.84 9.85
N LEU A 63 -2.30 5.58 8.87
CA LEU A 63 -1.13 6.41 8.58
C LEU A 63 -1.51 7.87 8.27
N ALA A 64 -2.54 8.11 7.44
CA ALA A 64 -3.03 9.46 7.17
C ALA A 64 -3.51 10.18 8.42
N SER A 65 -4.26 9.49 9.29
CA SER A 65 -4.71 10.07 10.56
C SER A 65 -3.53 10.47 11.45
N ARG A 66 -2.47 9.63 11.46
CA ARG A 66 -1.23 9.85 12.23
C ARG A 66 -0.37 11.00 11.73
N THR A 67 -0.45 11.38 10.46
CA THR A 67 0.29 12.55 9.96
C THR A 67 -0.11 13.88 10.64
N ASN A 68 -1.21 13.92 11.39
CA ASN A 68 -1.57 15.08 12.22
C ASN A 68 -0.80 15.15 13.55
N ASN A 69 -0.15 14.06 13.96
CA ASN A 69 0.73 14.03 15.12
C ASN A 69 2.13 14.53 14.71
N VAL A 70 2.66 15.48 15.47
CA VAL A 70 3.94 16.15 15.20
C VAL A 70 5.17 15.23 15.30
N VAL A 71 5.06 14.11 16.01
CA VAL A 71 6.12 13.09 16.14
C VAL A 71 5.99 12.03 15.05
N ASP A 72 4.78 11.52 14.81
CA ASP A 72 4.56 10.46 13.81
C ASP A 72 4.76 10.98 12.37
N CYS A 73 4.36 12.22 12.08
CA CYS A 73 4.44 12.80 10.74
C CYS A 73 5.85 12.80 10.12
N PRO A 74 6.88 13.37 10.78
CA PRO A 74 8.25 13.33 10.24
C PRO A 74 8.78 11.90 10.10
N TYR A 75 8.37 10.97 10.96
CA TYR A 75 8.77 9.56 10.85
C TYR A 75 8.17 8.89 9.60
N ILE A 76 6.89 9.14 9.31
CA ILE A 76 6.22 8.67 8.09
C ILE A 76 6.89 9.27 6.84
N GLN A 77 7.14 10.58 6.85
CA GLN A 77 7.83 11.26 5.75
C GLN A 77 9.21 10.65 5.51
N MET A 78 10.01 10.51 6.57
CA MET A 78 11.35 9.94 6.51
C MET A 78 11.33 8.53 5.90
N ARG A 79 10.46 7.64 6.37
CA ARG A 79 10.35 6.28 5.84
C ARG A 79 10.03 6.25 4.34
N ILE A 80 9.15 7.12 3.88
CA ILE A 80 8.81 7.21 2.45
C ILE A 80 10.03 7.67 1.66
N TRP A 81 10.68 8.76 2.08
CA TRP A 81 11.81 9.33 1.35
C TRP A 81 13.04 8.43 1.37
N GLU A 82 13.31 7.72 2.46
CA GLU A 82 14.35 6.70 2.56
C GLU A 82 14.16 5.63 1.50
N ILE A 83 12.95 5.09 1.34
CA ILE A 83 12.64 4.10 0.29
C ILE A 83 12.84 4.68 -1.12
N LEU A 84 12.40 5.92 -1.34
CA LEU A 84 12.51 6.54 -2.65
C LEU A 84 13.96 6.82 -3.05
N ILE A 85 14.82 7.11 -2.09
CA ILE A 85 16.23 7.46 -2.32
C ILE A 85 17.10 6.20 -2.35
N ASP A 86 16.96 5.31 -1.36
CA ASP A 86 17.89 4.21 -1.13
C ASP A 86 17.46 2.89 -1.81
N HIS A 87 16.15 2.67 -2.02
CA HIS A 87 15.62 1.43 -2.60
C HIS A 87 15.22 1.57 -4.08
N GLN A 88 15.91 2.42 -4.84
CA GLN A 88 15.57 2.68 -6.26
C GLN A 88 15.67 1.45 -7.17
N HIS A 89 16.47 0.47 -6.79
CA HIS A 89 16.61 -0.81 -7.48
C HIS A 89 15.35 -1.71 -7.34
N ASN A 90 14.41 -1.36 -6.44
CA ASN A 90 13.18 -2.10 -6.20
C ASN A 90 11.94 -1.30 -6.63
N PRO A 91 11.51 -1.40 -7.90
CA PRO A 91 10.39 -0.62 -8.45
C PRO A 91 9.06 -0.88 -7.74
N ASN A 92 8.86 -2.10 -7.21
CA ASN A 92 7.64 -2.43 -6.46
C ASN A 92 7.59 -1.69 -5.13
N MET A 93 8.71 -1.63 -4.41
CA MET A 93 8.79 -0.90 -3.14
C MET A 93 8.63 0.61 -3.37
N MET A 94 9.32 1.16 -4.37
CA MET A 94 9.16 2.56 -4.78
C MET A 94 7.70 2.90 -5.10
N LYS A 95 7.05 2.07 -5.93
CA LYS A 95 5.64 2.26 -6.28
C LYS A 95 4.75 2.24 -5.04
N LYS A 96 4.98 1.34 -4.08
CA LYS A 96 4.21 1.30 -2.82
C LYS A 96 4.40 2.58 -2.00
N ALA A 97 5.63 3.07 -1.87
CA ALA A 97 5.93 4.31 -1.18
C ALA A 97 5.28 5.53 -1.86
N LEU A 98 5.34 5.61 -3.20
CA LEU A 98 4.67 6.68 -3.97
C LEU A 98 3.15 6.63 -3.83
N ASN A 99 2.53 5.44 -3.87
CA ASN A 99 1.08 5.30 -3.66
C ASN A 99 0.68 5.77 -2.26
N LEU A 100 1.48 5.45 -1.24
CA LEU A 100 1.25 5.99 0.11
C LEU A 100 1.38 7.51 0.11
N LEU A 101 2.45 8.06 -0.48
CA LEU A 101 2.70 9.50 -0.52
C LEU A 101 1.54 10.24 -1.19
N GLN A 102 1.10 9.78 -2.36
CA GLN A 102 -0.06 10.34 -3.08
C GLN A 102 -1.32 10.30 -2.22
N TYR A 103 -1.58 9.16 -1.56
CA TYR A 103 -2.72 9.03 -0.66
C TYR A 103 -2.65 10.03 0.50
N LEU A 104 -1.48 10.20 1.11
CA LEU A 104 -1.25 11.15 2.22
C LEU A 104 -1.34 12.61 1.78
N ILE A 105 -0.95 12.94 0.54
CA ILE A 105 -1.16 14.28 -0.03
C ILE A 105 -2.65 14.62 -0.11
N ILE A 106 -3.52 13.64 -0.40
CA ILE A 106 -4.97 13.86 -0.50
C ILE A 106 -5.69 13.74 0.86
N ASN A 107 -5.30 12.80 1.72
CA ASN A 107 -6.07 12.44 2.92
C ASN A 107 -5.38 12.82 4.24
N GLY A 108 -4.10 13.19 4.20
CA GLY A 108 -3.28 13.47 5.38
C GLY A 108 -3.15 14.95 5.72
N SER A 109 -2.23 15.22 6.63
CA SER A 109 -1.88 16.55 7.11
C SER A 109 -1.29 17.43 5.99
N PRO A 110 -1.54 18.76 6.01
CA PRO A 110 -0.88 19.69 5.10
C PRO A 110 0.65 19.71 5.24
N GLN A 111 1.21 19.15 6.32
CA GLN A 111 2.67 19.03 6.46
C GLN A 111 3.29 18.11 5.39
N ILE A 112 2.56 17.07 4.95
CA ILE A 112 3.00 16.19 3.85
C ILE A 112 3.15 16.98 2.55
N LEU A 113 2.19 17.88 2.28
CA LEU A 113 2.24 18.72 1.09
C LEU A 113 3.45 19.67 1.11
N LYS A 114 3.67 20.36 2.23
CA LYS A 114 4.82 21.27 2.40
C LYS A 114 6.15 20.56 2.20
N ASP A 115 6.25 19.35 2.70
CA ASP A 115 7.41 18.47 2.62
C ASP A 115 7.69 18.06 1.15
N CYS A 116 6.65 17.74 0.37
CA CYS A 116 6.76 17.48 -1.07
C CYS A 116 7.08 18.71 -1.92
N GLN A 117 6.60 19.90 -1.52
CA GLN A 117 6.82 21.16 -2.25
C GLN A 117 8.24 21.73 -2.08
N GLN A 118 9.06 21.17 -1.17
CA GLN A 118 10.47 21.55 -1.07
C GLN A 118 11.18 21.31 -2.40
N SER A 119 11.99 22.26 -2.86
CA SER A 119 12.59 22.21 -4.20
C SER A 119 13.37 20.93 -4.50
N SER A 120 14.07 20.37 -3.51
CA SER A 120 14.79 19.10 -3.65
C SER A 120 13.85 17.92 -3.89
N ARG A 121 12.78 17.80 -3.09
CA ARG A 121 11.79 16.72 -3.23
C ARG A 121 10.94 16.86 -4.48
N SER A 122 10.51 18.08 -4.81
CA SER A 122 9.75 18.34 -6.03
C SER A 122 10.58 18.03 -7.28
N SER A 123 11.85 18.45 -7.33
CA SER A 123 12.73 18.12 -8.45
C SER A 123 12.94 16.61 -8.59
N PHE A 124 13.12 15.91 -7.48
CA PHE A 124 13.29 14.46 -7.47
C PHE A 124 12.05 13.72 -8.00
N LEU A 125 10.84 14.15 -7.61
CA LEU A 125 9.59 13.55 -8.12
C LEU A 125 9.41 13.82 -9.63
N THR A 126 9.85 14.97 -10.14
CA THR A 126 9.87 15.25 -11.59
C THR A 126 10.81 14.30 -12.33
N GLU A 127 12.04 14.13 -11.84
CA GLU A 127 13.02 13.20 -12.44
C GLU A 127 12.50 11.75 -12.46
N LEU A 128 11.87 11.32 -11.36
CA LEU A 128 11.23 10.00 -11.31
C LEU A 128 10.11 9.84 -12.34
N ALA A 129 9.30 10.87 -12.56
CA ALA A 129 8.20 10.83 -13.53
C ALA A 129 8.71 10.72 -14.97
N GLU A 130 9.84 11.35 -15.28
CA GLU A 130 10.38 11.46 -16.64
C GLU A 130 11.25 10.26 -17.03
N ASP A 131 12.17 9.84 -16.15
CA ASP A 131 13.31 9.00 -16.56
C ASP A 131 13.48 7.70 -15.76
N TYR A 132 12.73 7.48 -14.67
CA TYR A 132 12.91 6.28 -13.84
C TYR A 132 12.75 4.98 -14.65
N ASN A 133 13.83 4.21 -14.71
CA ASN A 133 13.93 2.93 -15.42
C ASN A 133 13.41 3.00 -16.88
N LYS A 134 13.63 4.14 -17.55
CA LYS A 134 13.23 4.31 -18.95
C LYS A 134 14.22 3.62 -19.90
N TYR A 135 15.51 3.78 -19.63
CA TYR A 135 16.56 3.24 -20.51
C TYR A 135 16.70 1.71 -20.41
N GLU A 136 16.54 1.09 -19.23
CA GLU A 136 16.58 -0.38 -19.15
C GLU A 136 15.36 -0.99 -19.84
N TYR A 137 14.18 -0.34 -19.78
CA TYR A 137 13.03 -0.74 -20.59
C TYR A 137 13.32 -0.66 -22.10
N GLU A 138 13.92 0.43 -22.58
CA GLU A 138 14.30 0.60 -23.99
C GLU A 138 15.31 -0.47 -24.45
N GLN A 139 16.17 -0.98 -23.56
CA GLN A 139 17.09 -2.09 -23.87
C GLN A 139 16.34 -3.41 -24.18
N TYR A 140 15.14 -3.59 -23.65
CA TYR A 140 14.29 -4.76 -23.88
C TYR A 140 13.13 -4.46 -24.84
N GLN A 141 13.30 -3.54 -25.80
CA GLN A 141 12.27 -3.04 -26.72
C GLN A 141 11.35 -4.11 -27.37
N PHE A 142 11.81 -5.37 -27.47
CA PHE A 142 11.04 -6.50 -28.00
C PHE A 142 10.17 -7.24 -26.97
N SER A 143 10.26 -6.90 -25.69
CA SER A 143 9.43 -7.39 -24.59
C SER A 143 8.55 -6.25 -24.06
N GLN A 144 7.43 -6.01 -24.74
CA GLN A 144 6.44 -5.00 -24.33
C GLN A 144 5.83 -5.25 -22.93
N GLN A 145 6.12 -6.41 -22.32
CA GLN A 145 5.66 -6.81 -21.00
C GLN A 145 6.64 -6.45 -19.87
N LEU A 146 7.74 -5.74 -20.15
CA LEU A 146 8.85 -5.56 -19.20
C LEU A 146 9.12 -4.10 -18.78
N ASP A 147 8.14 -3.19 -18.90
CA ASP A 147 8.29 -1.86 -18.30
C ASP A 147 7.96 -1.89 -16.80
N ILE A 148 8.89 -2.40 -16.01
CA ILE A 148 8.75 -2.48 -14.55
C ILE A 148 8.74 -1.08 -13.89
N GLY A 149 9.23 -0.06 -14.59
CA GLY A 149 9.29 1.34 -14.13
C GLY A 149 8.01 2.15 -14.37
N ALA A 150 7.15 1.74 -15.31
CA ALA A 150 5.95 2.50 -15.71
C ALA A 150 5.06 2.87 -14.52
N GLY A 151 4.89 1.97 -13.56
CA GLY A 151 4.07 2.23 -12.37
C GLY A 151 4.63 3.32 -11.47
N VAL A 152 5.95 3.38 -11.32
CA VAL A 152 6.64 4.44 -10.56
C VAL A 152 6.50 5.76 -11.29
N ARG A 153 6.84 5.81 -12.60
CA ARG A 153 6.75 7.02 -13.42
C ARG A 153 5.34 7.61 -13.43
N LYS A 154 4.33 6.76 -13.66
CA LYS A 154 2.92 7.18 -13.65
C LYS A 154 2.50 7.79 -12.31
N THR A 155 2.81 7.11 -11.20
CA THR A 155 2.39 7.58 -9.87
C THR A 155 3.11 8.89 -9.50
N ALA A 156 4.40 9.02 -9.85
CA ALA A 156 5.16 10.25 -9.66
C ALA A 156 4.59 11.42 -10.49
N ALA A 157 4.20 11.17 -11.75
CA ALA A 157 3.56 12.16 -12.59
C ALA A 157 2.21 12.65 -12.02
N GLU A 158 1.40 11.73 -11.48
CA GLU A 158 0.14 12.09 -10.82
C GLU A 158 0.38 12.92 -9.56
N ILE A 159 1.43 12.63 -8.78
CA ILE A 159 1.84 13.46 -7.64
C ILE A 159 2.25 14.85 -8.12
N ASN A 160 3.11 14.96 -9.14
CA ASN A 160 3.54 16.25 -9.67
C ASN A 160 2.36 17.10 -10.16
N ALA A 161 1.37 16.49 -10.81
CA ALA A 161 0.14 17.18 -11.22
C ALA A 161 -0.62 17.75 -10.01
N LEU A 162 -0.74 16.98 -8.92
CA LEU A 162 -1.37 17.45 -7.67
C LEU A 162 -0.57 18.57 -6.98
N LEU A 163 0.76 18.57 -7.10
CA LEU A 163 1.62 19.60 -6.50
C LEU A 163 1.62 20.92 -7.28
N GLN A 164 1.30 20.87 -8.58
CA GLN A 164 1.29 22.04 -9.48
C GLN A 164 -0.08 22.74 -9.55
N ASP A 165 -1.17 22.02 -9.28
CA ASP A 165 -2.54 22.53 -9.35
C ASP A 165 -3.22 22.50 -7.98
N ASP A 166 -3.14 23.64 -7.27
CA ASP A 166 -3.73 23.82 -5.95
C ASP A 166 -5.26 23.66 -5.94
N GLU A 167 -5.95 24.05 -7.02
CA GLU A 167 -7.41 23.93 -7.13
C GLU A 167 -7.82 22.48 -7.31
N ALA A 168 -7.14 21.75 -8.20
CA ALA A 168 -7.37 20.32 -8.37
C ALA A 168 -7.08 19.55 -7.08
N LEU A 169 -6.00 19.89 -6.36
CA LEU A 169 -5.68 19.29 -5.07
C LEU A 169 -6.76 19.59 -4.03
N LEU A 170 -7.22 20.84 -3.92
CA LEU A 170 -8.31 21.21 -3.00
C LEU A 170 -9.58 20.41 -3.28
N GLN A 171 -9.96 20.28 -4.55
CA GLN A 171 -11.12 19.48 -4.96
C GLN A 171 -10.95 17.99 -4.60
N ALA A 172 -9.78 17.42 -4.86
CA ALA A 172 -9.47 16.02 -4.50
C ALA A 172 -9.60 15.80 -2.98
N ARG A 173 -9.07 16.71 -2.16
CA ARG A 173 -9.20 16.65 -0.70
C ARG A 173 -10.65 16.74 -0.24
N GLN A 174 -11.45 17.66 -0.80
CA GLN A 174 -12.87 17.79 -0.47
C GLN A 174 -13.68 16.54 -0.86
N GLN A 175 -13.39 15.95 -2.02
CA GLN A 175 -14.04 14.71 -2.46
C GLN A 175 -13.69 13.54 -1.54
N ALA A 176 -12.42 13.42 -1.15
CA ALA A 176 -11.98 12.42 -0.20
C ALA A 176 -12.68 12.57 1.16
N GLU A 177 -12.80 13.79 1.67
CA GLU A 177 -13.51 14.06 2.93
C GLU A 177 -14.99 13.66 2.85
N LYS A 178 -15.68 14.02 1.77
CA LYS A 178 -17.08 13.61 1.52
C LYS A 178 -17.22 12.08 1.47
N LEU A 179 -16.28 11.40 0.84
CA LEU A 179 -16.25 9.93 0.81
C LEU A 179 -16.08 9.35 2.21
N HIS A 180 -15.15 9.88 3.01
CA HIS A 180 -14.95 9.44 4.40
C HIS A 180 -16.19 9.63 5.26
N GLN A 181 -16.86 10.78 5.14
CA GLN A 181 -18.12 11.05 5.84
C GLN A 181 -19.23 10.07 5.41
N SER A 182 -19.37 9.84 4.10
CA SER A 182 -20.33 8.87 3.54
C SER A 182 -20.08 7.45 4.04
N LEU A 183 -18.85 6.97 3.98
CA LEU A 183 -18.48 5.64 4.48
C LEU A 183 -18.66 5.52 5.99
N SER A 184 -18.35 6.58 6.75
CA SER A 184 -18.55 6.60 8.20
C SER A 184 -20.03 6.53 8.56
N SER A 185 -20.90 7.27 7.86
CA SER A 185 -22.34 7.25 8.08
C SER A 185 -22.97 5.87 7.83
N ARG A 186 -22.33 5.05 6.98
CA ARG A 186 -22.72 3.68 6.67
C ARG A 186 -22.04 2.62 7.54
N GLY A 187 -21.16 3.02 8.47
CA GLY A 187 -20.36 2.09 9.27
C GLY A 187 -19.28 1.33 8.48
N LEU A 188 -18.97 1.75 7.25
CA LEU A 188 -18.08 1.04 6.32
C LEU A 188 -16.64 1.56 6.33
N ARG A 189 -16.36 2.65 7.04
CA ARG A 189 -15.05 3.31 7.02
C ARG A 189 -13.88 2.41 7.48
N ASN A 190 -14.15 1.48 8.40
CA ASN A 190 -13.17 0.52 8.93
C ASN A 190 -13.60 -0.94 8.71
N ALA A 191 -14.35 -1.25 7.64
CA ALA A 191 -14.99 -2.55 7.42
C ALA A 191 -14.05 -3.77 7.25
N TYR A 192 -12.74 -3.61 7.46
CA TYR A 192 -11.81 -4.72 7.63
C TYR A 192 -11.26 -4.71 9.06
N PRO A 193 -11.70 -5.62 9.94
CA PRO A 193 -11.03 -5.80 11.21
C PRO A 193 -9.60 -6.31 10.94
N ALA A 194 -8.61 -5.68 11.59
CA ALA A 194 -7.28 -6.26 11.69
C ALA A 194 -7.37 -7.69 12.25
N PRO A 195 -6.52 -8.64 11.81
CA PRO A 195 -6.50 -9.97 12.41
C PRO A 195 -6.12 -9.78 13.89
N LYS A 196 -7.11 -9.96 14.78
CA LYS A 196 -6.86 -10.00 16.21
C LYS A 196 -6.07 -11.27 16.49
N LEU A 197 -4.90 -11.11 17.10
CA LEU A 197 -4.22 -12.21 17.80
C LEU A 197 -5.20 -12.84 18.82
N GLU A 198 -5.03 -14.14 18.98
CA GLU A 198 -5.87 -15.14 19.62
C GLU A 198 -6.64 -14.70 20.88
N GLY A 199 -7.88 -15.21 20.99
CA GLY A 199 -8.52 -15.45 22.29
C GLY A 199 -9.79 -14.65 22.61
N GLN A 200 -10.83 -14.71 21.76
CA GLN A 200 -12.24 -14.72 22.20
C GLN A 200 -13.17 -14.89 21.00
N GLY A 201 -13.81 -16.05 20.93
CA GLY A 201 -14.79 -16.37 19.89
C GLY A 201 -16.05 -15.54 20.05
N MET A 202 -16.41 -14.77 19.02
CA MET A 202 -17.78 -14.33 18.80
C MET A 202 -18.18 -14.81 17.40
N SER A 203 -19.02 -15.84 17.40
CA SER A 203 -19.69 -16.37 16.21
C SER A 203 -20.59 -15.29 15.63
N PHE A 204 -20.35 -14.92 14.37
CA PHE A 204 -21.23 -14.09 13.56
C PHE A 204 -21.55 -14.83 12.26
N TYR A 205 -22.12 -16.03 12.38
CA TYR A 205 -22.89 -16.64 11.30
C TYR A 205 -24.37 -16.37 11.60
N ASN A 206 -24.90 -15.30 11.00
CA ASN A 206 -26.34 -15.10 10.95
C ASN A 206 -26.85 -15.69 9.62
N GLU A 207 -27.17 -16.99 9.65
CA GLU A 207 -27.55 -17.86 8.51
C GLU A 207 -28.89 -17.49 7.84
N ALA A 208 -29.51 -16.35 8.18
CA ALA A 208 -30.88 -16.01 7.79
C ALA A 208 -31.00 -15.04 6.59
N ARG A 209 -29.90 -14.72 5.88
CA ARG A 209 -29.97 -13.81 4.72
C ARG A 209 -29.24 -14.39 3.51
N PRO A 210 -29.95 -14.88 2.48
CA PRO A 210 -29.28 -15.22 1.23
C PRO A 210 -28.69 -13.93 0.61
N PRO A 211 -27.51 -14.01 -0.03
CA PRO A 211 -26.95 -12.89 -0.75
C PRO A 211 -27.91 -12.49 -1.88
N VAL A 212 -28.28 -11.21 -1.91
CA VAL A 212 -29.08 -10.64 -3.00
C VAL A 212 -28.16 -10.53 -4.22
N TYR A 213 -28.15 -11.56 -5.07
CA TYR A 213 -27.61 -11.44 -6.41
C TYR A 213 -28.61 -10.62 -7.22
N THR A 214 -28.20 -9.43 -7.67
CA THR A 214 -29.00 -8.67 -8.63
C THR A 214 -28.90 -9.37 -9.97
N ASP A 215 -29.78 -10.35 -10.20
CA ASP A 215 -30.05 -10.91 -11.52
C ASP A 215 -30.73 -9.84 -12.38
N ALA A 216 -29.92 -9.11 -13.12
CA ALA A 216 -30.38 -8.09 -14.04
C ALA A 216 -29.81 -8.28 -15.44
N TRP A 217 -29.77 -9.52 -15.97
CA TRP A 217 -29.65 -9.74 -17.42
C TRP A 217 -30.42 -10.99 -17.83
N ARG A 218 -31.70 -10.78 -18.15
CA ARG A 218 -32.52 -11.70 -18.96
C ARG A 218 -32.52 -11.13 -20.37
N SER A 219 -31.63 -11.60 -21.23
CA SER A 219 -31.82 -11.59 -22.68
C SER A 219 -30.89 -12.59 -23.34
N GLU A 220 -31.46 -13.31 -24.30
CA GLU A 220 -30.94 -14.44 -25.04
C GLU A 220 -29.61 -14.14 -25.74
N ASP A 221 -28.58 -14.94 -25.46
CA ASP A 221 -27.72 -15.58 -26.47
C ASP A 221 -26.60 -16.35 -25.77
N ASP A 222 -26.67 -17.66 -25.91
CA ASP A 222 -25.80 -18.66 -25.29
C ASP A 222 -24.40 -18.61 -25.94
N ILE A 223 -23.52 -17.76 -25.40
CA ILE A 223 -22.13 -17.60 -25.88
C ILE A 223 -21.34 -18.92 -25.71
N ALA A 224 -21.77 -19.80 -24.80
CA ALA A 224 -21.12 -21.08 -24.53
C ALA A 224 -21.20 -22.07 -25.71
N SER A 225 -22.16 -21.92 -26.63
CA SER A 225 -22.34 -22.81 -27.77
C SER A 225 -21.52 -22.44 -29.03
N ARG A 226 -20.65 -21.42 -28.96
CA ARG A 226 -19.75 -21.00 -30.07
C ARG A 226 -18.30 -21.45 -29.96
N ILE A 227 -17.94 -22.27 -28.98
CA ILE A 227 -16.58 -22.80 -28.87
C ILE A 227 -16.43 -24.00 -29.81
N VAL A 228 -16.00 -23.74 -31.05
CA VAL A 228 -15.56 -24.77 -32.00
C VAL A 228 -14.14 -25.16 -31.62
N THR A 229 -13.96 -26.33 -31.02
CA THR A 229 -12.65 -26.97 -30.84
C THR A 229 -12.30 -27.71 -32.12
N HIS A 230 -11.28 -27.25 -32.87
CA HIS A 230 -10.71 -28.05 -33.95
C HIS A 230 -10.05 -29.30 -33.35
N GLY A 231 -10.50 -30.49 -33.79
CA GLY A 231 -9.86 -31.77 -33.47
C GLY A 231 -8.58 -31.98 -34.30
N PRO A 232 -7.69 -32.89 -33.88
CA PRO A 232 -6.40 -33.10 -34.54
C PRO A 232 -6.58 -33.71 -35.93
N SER A 233 -6.01 -33.06 -36.95
CA SER A 233 -5.87 -33.62 -38.29
C SER A 233 -4.60 -34.48 -38.33
N ASP A 234 -4.81 -35.79 -38.31
CA ASP A 234 -3.87 -36.76 -38.86
C ASP A 234 -3.84 -36.65 -40.39
N ASP A 235 -2.75 -37.15 -40.95
CA ASP A 235 -2.48 -37.47 -42.36
C ASP A 235 -2.02 -36.31 -43.28
N GLU A 236 -0.72 -36.33 -43.61
CA GLU A 236 -0.34 -36.61 -45.00
C GLU A 236 1.09 -37.14 -45.12
N GLU A 237 1.14 -38.40 -45.52
CA GLU A 237 2.26 -39.20 -46.00
C GLU A 237 2.42 -38.95 -47.52
N GLU A 238 3.67 -38.90 -48.00
CA GLU A 238 4.14 -39.14 -49.38
C GLU A 238 3.47 -38.44 -50.59
N ARG A 239 4.23 -37.55 -51.23
CA ARG A 239 4.86 -37.79 -52.56
C ARG A 239 5.86 -36.71 -52.97
#